data_AF-A0A1F3X3W0-F1
#
_entry.id   AF-A0A1F3X3W0-F1
#
_cell.length_a   1.000
_cell.length_b   1.000
_cell.length_c   1.000
_cell.angle_alpha   90.00
_cell.angle_beta   90.00
_cell.angle_gamma   90.00
#
_symmetry.space_group_name_H-M   'P 1'
#
loop_
_entity.id
_entity.type
_entity.pdbx_description
1 polymer ?
#
loop_
_entity_poly.entity_id
_entity_poly.type
_entity_poly.pdbx_seq_one_letter_code
_entity_poly.pdbx_strand_id
1 'polypeptide(L)' 'MDKMDMEQAPRKTSFLQATRAVFWSFFGVRKRTDYDSDAVKLTLGQVIVAGLIGAALFVAALLGVVYLVTHLAVK' A
#
# COMPACT_ATOMS: atom_id res chain seq x y z
N MET A 1 9.98 -16.80 40.35
CA MET A 1 9.76 -15.43 40.84
C MET A 1 10.46 -14.48 39.88
N ASP A 2 9.75 -13.90 38.91
CA ASP A 2 9.05 -12.59 39.02
C ASP A 2 10.11 -11.46 39.09
N LYS A 3 10.26 -10.51 38.15
CA LYS A 3 9.28 -9.75 37.34
C LYS A 3 10.00 -9.15 36.12
N MET A 4 9.48 -9.35 34.91
CA MET A 4 8.51 -8.51 34.19
C MET A 4 9.14 -7.32 33.45
N ASP A 5 9.11 -7.51 32.12
CA ASP A 5 8.82 -6.58 31.03
C ASP A 5 9.45 -5.19 31.07
N MET A 6 10.34 -4.99 30.09
CA MET A 6 10.77 -3.68 29.63
C MET A 6 9.54 -2.90 29.16
N GLU A 7 9.17 -1.85 29.92
CA GLU A 7 8.22 -0.83 29.52
C GLU A 7 8.72 -0.14 28.24
N GLN A 8 8.26 -0.63 27.08
CA GLN A 8 8.44 0.07 25.81
C GLN A 8 7.57 1.31 25.85
N ALA A 9 8.16 2.43 26.29
CA ALA A 9 7.56 3.75 26.23
C ALA A 9 6.88 3.96 24.86
N PRO A 10 5.67 4.56 24.83
CA PRO A 10 4.87 4.68 23.62
C PRO A 10 5.69 5.40 22.54
N ARG A 11 6.18 4.64 21.56
CA ARG A 11 6.85 5.18 20.38
C ARG A 11 5.85 6.10 19.70
N LYS A 12 6.05 7.40 19.88
CA LYS A 12 5.26 8.47 19.23
C LYS A 12 5.07 8.05 17.78
N THR A 13 3.85 7.67 17.44
CA THR A 13 3.50 7.20 16.10
C THR A 13 3.72 8.40 15.20
N SER A 14 4.87 8.46 14.53
CA SER A 14 5.22 9.63 13.76
C SER A 14 4.15 9.81 12.70
N PHE A 15 3.55 11.00 12.60
CA PHE A 15 2.53 11.32 11.60
C PHE A 15 3.04 10.98 10.18
N LEU A 16 4.36 11.07 9.97
CA LEU A 16 5.06 10.61 8.77
C LEU A 16 4.96 9.09 8.52
N GLN A 17 4.87 8.27 9.55
CA GLN A 17 4.61 6.82 9.45
C GLN A 17 3.17 6.54 9.05
N ALA A 18 2.21 7.32 9.56
CA ALA A 18 0.82 7.24 9.13
C ALA A 18 0.67 7.65 7.66
N THR A 19 1.26 8.78 7.23
CA THR A 19 1.24 9.20 5.83
C THR A 19 1.97 8.22 4.93
N ARG A 20 3.14 7.69 5.34
CA ARG A 20 3.89 6.69 4.57
C ARG A 20 3.15 5.35 4.47
N ALA A 21 2.45 4.94 5.53
CA ALA A 21 1.56 3.79 5.50
C ALA A 21 0.42 4.03 4.52
N VAL A 22 -0.25 5.19 4.62
CA VAL A 22 -1.35 5.57 3.72
C VAL A 22 -0.86 5.61 2.26
N PHE A 23 0.33 6.14 1.99
CA PHE A 23 0.91 6.20 0.66
C PHE A 23 1.25 4.81 0.08
N TRP A 24 1.71 3.87 0.93
CA TRP A 24 1.88 2.47 0.54
C TRP A 24 0.53 1.74 0.35
N SER A 25 -0.52 2.17 1.05
CA SER A 25 -1.89 1.73 0.82
C SER A 25 -2.44 2.20 -0.53
N PHE A 26 -2.03 3.37 -1.02
CA PHE A 26 -2.49 3.89 -2.33
C PHE A 26 -1.78 3.23 -3.51
N PHE A 27 -0.49 2.89 -3.36
CA PHE A 27 0.30 2.31 -4.44
C PHE A 27 0.11 0.79 -4.58
N GLY A 28 -0.41 0.10 -3.57
CA GLY A 28 -0.72 -1.33 -3.63
C GLY A 28 0.50 -2.26 -3.73
N VAL A 29 1.71 -1.73 -3.59
CA VAL A 29 2.95 -2.51 -3.74
C VAL A 29 3.60 -2.67 -2.37
N ARG A 30 3.36 -3.85 -1.77
CA ARG A 30 4.28 -4.67 -0.93
C ARG A 30 4.02 -4.62 0.59
N LYS A 31 3.84 -5.77 1.24
CA LYS A 31 4.95 -6.60 1.73
C LYS A 31 4.55 -8.08 1.79
N ARG A 32 5.31 -8.92 1.08
CA ARG A 32 5.38 -10.38 1.27
C ARG A 32 5.99 -10.69 2.64
N THR A 33 5.33 -10.36 3.75
CA THR A 33 5.91 -10.56 5.09
C THR A 33 5.47 -11.86 5.77
N ASP A 34 4.45 -12.56 5.26
CA ASP A 34 4.06 -13.89 5.74
C ASP A 34 4.21 -14.97 4.65
N TYR A 35 5.16 -14.74 3.73
CA TYR A 35 5.33 -15.59 2.55
C TYR A 35 5.97 -16.95 2.90
N ASP A 36 6.75 -17.09 3.96
CA ASP A 36 7.52 -18.34 4.15
C ASP A 36 6.69 -19.54 4.64
N SER A 37 5.48 -19.32 5.15
CA SER A 37 4.55 -20.41 5.52
C SER A 37 3.46 -20.68 4.47
N ASP A 38 3.07 -19.66 3.68
CA ASP A 38 1.95 -19.74 2.72
C ASP A 38 2.34 -19.57 1.23
N ALA A 39 3.63 -19.33 0.92
CA ALA A 39 4.16 -19.21 -0.45
C ALA A 39 3.90 -20.43 -1.33
N VAL A 40 3.66 -21.59 -0.72
CA VAL A 40 3.43 -22.85 -1.43
C VAL A 40 2.02 -22.89 -2.05
N LYS A 41 1.07 -22.05 -1.59
CA LYS A 41 -0.33 -22.06 -2.08
C LYS A 41 -0.78 -20.79 -2.80
N LEU A 42 -0.21 -19.62 -2.50
CA LEU A 42 -0.52 -18.38 -3.25
C LEU A 42 0.20 -18.39 -4.60
N THR A 43 -0.48 -18.87 -5.63
CA THR A 43 0.09 -19.00 -6.99
C THR A 43 0.57 -17.64 -7.52
N LEU A 44 1.77 -17.61 -8.09
CA LEU A 44 2.39 -16.41 -8.67
C LEU A 44 1.49 -15.68 -9.69
N GLY A 45 0.60 -16.43 -10.36
CA GLY A 45 -0.39 -15.88 -11.29
C GLY A 45 -1.36 -14.88 -10.63
N GLN A 46 -1.83 -15.15 -9.41
CA GLN A 46 -2.74 -14.25 -8.71
C GLN A 46 -2.07 -12.90 -8.39
N VAL A 47 -0.78 -12.91 -8.06
CA VAL A 47 0.00 -11.69 -7.81
C VAL A 47 0.15 -10.87 -9.10
N ILE A 48 0.37 -11.52 -10.24
CA ILE A 48 0.49 -10.86 -11.54
C ILE A 48 -0.84 -10.21 -11.95
N VAL A 49 -1.95 -10.94 -11.84
CA VAL A 49 -3.28 -10.41 -12.18
C VAL A 49 -3.65 -9.23 -11.27
N ALA A 50 -3.42 -9.35 -9.96
CA ALA A 50 -3.66 -8.26 -9.01
C ALA A 50 -2.79 -7.02 -9.32
N GLY A 51 -1.52 -7.22 -9.69
CA GLY A 51 -0.62 -6.15 -10.11
C GLY A 51 -1.09 -5.44 -11.38
N LEU A 52 -1.56 -6.19 -12.39
CA LEU A 52 -2.06 -5.63 -13.64
C LEU A 52 -3.34 -4.81 -13.44
N ILE A 53 -4.28 -5.32 -12.65
CA ILE A 53 -5.52 -4.60 -12.33
C ILE A 53 -5.20 -3.31 -11.55
N GLY A 54 -4.30 -3.37 -10.57
CA GLY A 54 -3.85 -2.19 -9.81
C GLY A 54 -3.17 -1.15 -10.71
N ALA A 55 -2.32 -1.59 -11.65
CA ALA A 55 -1.69 -0.70 -12.61
C ALA A 55 -2.70 -0.03 -13.54
N ALA A 56 -3.67 -0.78 -14.06
CA ALA A 56 -4.71 -0.24 -14.93
C ALA A 56 -5.56 0.83 -14.22
N LEU A 57 -5.98 0.55 -12.98
CA LEU A 57 -6.76 1.49 -12.18
C LEU A 57 -5.96 2.76 -11.84
N PHE A 58 -4.67 2.61 -11.52
CA PHE A 58 -3.80 3.75 -11.25
C PHE A 58 -3.65 4.67 -12.47
N VAL A 59 -3.43 4.09 -13.65
CA VAL A 59 -3.33 4.84 -14.90
C VAL A 59 -4.67 5.54 -15.22
N ALA A 60 -5.79 4.84 -15.09
CA ALA A 60 -7.11 5.42 -15.32
C ALA A 60 -7.39 6.60 -14.40
N ALA A 61 -7.03 6.50 -13.11
CA ALA A 61 -7.18 7.59 -12.16
C ALA A 61 -6.35 8.83 -12.56
N LEU A 62 -5.10 8.64 -12.97
CA LEU A 62 -4.24 9.73 -13.43
C LEU A 62 -4.81 10.39 -14.69
N LEU A 63 -5.25 9.60 -15.67
CA LEU A 63 -5.87 10.12 -16.88
C LEU A 63 -7.16 10.88 -16.57
N GLY A 64 -7.95 10.40 -15.61
CA GLY A 64 -9.16 11.09 -15.14
C GLY A 64 -8.84 12.45 -14.53
N VAL A 65 -7.80 12.54 -13.69
CA VAL A 65 -7.33 13.82 -13.12
C VAL A 65 -6.84 14.75 -14.22
N VAL A 66 -6.03 14.26 -15.16
CA VAL A 66 -5.55 15.06 -16.29
C VAL A 66 -6.72 15.57 -17.13
N TYR A 67 -7.64 14.69 -17.49
CA TYR A 67 -8.83 15.05 -18.25
C TYR A 67 -9.66 16.12 -17.53
N LEU A 68 -9.88 15.95 -16.22
CA LEU A 68 -10.61 16.92 -15.40
C LEU A 68 -9.91 18.29 -15.43
N VAL A 69 -8.60 18.33 -15.19
CA VAL A 69 -7.83 19.59 -15.17
C VAL A 69 -7.83 20.25 -16.55
N THR A 70 -7.61 19.48 -17.62
CA THR A 70 -7.63 20.02 -18.98
C THR A 70 -9.02 20.52 -19.37
N HIS A 71 -10.08 19.79 -19.04
CA HIS A 71 -11.44 20.21 -19.37
C HIS A 71 -11.89 21.44 -18.56
N LEU A 72 -11.43 21.60 -17.32
CA LEU A 72 -11.68 22.78 -16.50
C LEU A 72 -10.85 24.00 -16.92
N ALA A 73 -9.64 23.80 -17.43
CA ALA A 73 -8.75 24.89 -17.83
C ALA A 73 -9.03 25.42 -19.25
N VAL A 74 -9.62 24.59 -20.11
CA VAL A 74 -9.95 24.94 -21.51
C VAL A 74 -11.36 25.52 -21.62
N LYS A 75 -12.16 25.47 -20.54
CA LYS A 75 -13.51 26.01 -20.47
C LYS A 75 -13.53 27.28 -19.62
#